data_AF-A0A923MKZ0-F1
#
_entry.id   AF-A0A923MKZ0-F1
#
_cell.length_a   1.000
_cell.length_b   1.000
_cell.length_c   1.000
_cell.angle_alpha   90.00
_cell.angle_beta   90.00
_cell.angle_gamma   90.00
#
_symmetry.space_group_name_H-M   'P 1'
#
loop_
_entity.id
_entity.type
_entity.pdbx_description
1 polymer ?
#
loop_
_entity_poly.entity_id
_entity_poly.type
_entity_poly.pdbx_seq_one_letter_code
_entity_poly.pdbx_strand_id
1 'polypeptide(L)'
;MGCKSKKYLHIHDWNYWWGYFRCGKGWEPFHAAEFSLTEDEAGEASFFYFDFYNLPALHQTIRDGEFVEPDSPDHPSFLEQAERLKNGEQDWFVGALYYPHFSPEMHFCNAYVRSGVPLTQLVSPSVPPYYGVIFLREENPLTPEVLTHWVETLSRPLFGQQFSCTLAQVPSRQEAMEQFEKEMRLMR
;
A
#
# COMPACT_ATOMS: atom_id res chain seq x y z
N MET A 1 27.11 -3.78 -14.41
CA MET A 1 25.91 -3.94 -13.56
C MET A 1 25.25 -2.57 -13.48
N GLY A 2 24.06 -2.41 -14.07
CA GLY A 2 23.36 -1.13 -14.02
C GLY A 2 23.00 -0.80 -12.58
N CYS A 3 23.27 0.44 -12.15
CA CYS A 3 22.87 0.93 -10.84
C CYS A 3 21.35 0.78 -10.71
N LYS A 4 20.86 0.09 -9.67
CA LYS A 4 19.42 0.08 -9.36
C LYS A 4 19.03 1.52 -9.04
N SER A 5 18.00 2.06 -9.70
CA SER A 5 17.46 3.37 -9.33
C SER A 5 16.98 3.30 -7.87
N LYS A 6 17.20 4.36 -7.09
CA LYS A 6 16.73 4.46 -5.71
C LYS A 6 15.41 5.23 -5.70
N LYS A 7 14.41 4.76 -4.95
CA LYS A 7 13.17 5.46 -4.64
C LYS A 7 13.12 5.80 -3.16
N TYR A 8 12.35 6.83 -2.84
CA TYR A 8 12.15 7.31 -1.49
C TYR A 8 10.70 7.10 -1.09
N LEU A 9 10.49 6.44 0.05
CA LEU A 9 9.19 6.11 0.61
C LEU A 9 8.81 7.13 1.69
N HIS A 10 7.64 7.73 1.52
CA HIS A 10 7.09 8.74 2.43
C HIS A 10 5.78 8.24 3.01
N ILE A 11 5.77 7.98 4.31
CA ILE A 11 4.55 7.58 5.03
C ILE A 11 3.85 8.85 5.54
N HIS A 12 2.60 9.02 5.15
CA HIS A 12 1.87 10.28 5.39
C HIS A 12 1.05 10.26 6.68
N ASP A 13 0.53 9.10 7.07
CA ASP A 13 -0.34 8.98 8.24
C ASP A 13 0.45 8.77 9.54
N TRP A 14 0.23 9.64 10.52
CA TRP A 14 0.76 9.50 11.87
C TRP A 14 0.28 8.26 12.60
N ASN A 15 -0.91 7.73 12.25
CA ASN A 15 -1.43 6.48 12.80
C ASN A 15 -0.44 5.33 12.63
N TYR A 16 0.24 5.27 11.48
CA TYR A 16 1.29 4.29 11.24
C TYR A 16 2.41 4.39 12.28
N TRP A 17 2.93 5.60 12.51
CA TRP A 17 4.02 5.84 13.45
C TRP A 17 3.61 5.65 14.91
N TRP A 18 2.38 6.03 15.27
CA TRP A 18 1.84 5.78 16.61
C TRP A 18 1.70 4.29 16.91
N GLY A 19 1.26 3.50 15.93
CA GLY A 19 1.24 2.04 16.01
C GLY A 19 2.67 1.48 16.13
N TYR A 20 3.58 1.91 15.25
CA TYR A 20 4.98 1.46 15.24
C TYR A 20 5.69 1.70 16.57
N PHE A 21 5.58 2.93 17.12
CA PHE A 21 6.21 3.30 18.39
C PHE A 21 5.41 2.95 19.64
N ARG A 22 4.20 2.39 19.45
CA ARG A 22 3.25 2.02 20.51
C ARG A 22 2.93 3.21 21.42
N CYS A 23 2.52 4.33 20.83
CA CYS A 23 2.26 5.56 21.57
C CYS A 23 1.03 5.47 22.50
N GLY A 24 0.02 4.67 22.15
CA GLY A 24 -1.18 4.47 22.95
C GLY A 24 -1.49 3.00 23.26
N LYS A 25 -2.31 2.76 24.30
CA LYS A 25 -2.91 1.43 24.54
C LYS A 25 -4.00 1.19 23.50
N GLY A 26 -4.04 -0.02 22.92
CA GLY A 26 -5.08 -0.41 21.95
C GLY A 26 -4.83 0.04 20.52
N TRP A 27 -3.68 0.66 20.22
CA TRP A 27 -3.22 0.81 18.84
C TRP A 27 -2.69 -0.55 18.38
N GLU A 28 -3.58 -1.30 17.73
CA GLU A 28 -3.33 -2.59 17.09
C GLU A 28 -2.19 -2.50 16.06
N PRO A 29 -1.64 -3.63 15.58
CA PRO A 29 -0.47 -3.60 14.71
C PRO A 29 -0.77 -2.88 13.40
N PHE A 30 0.25 -2.22 12.85
CA PHE A 30 0.25 -1.47 11.59
C PHE A 30 0.13 -2.42 10.39
N HIS A 31 -1.09 -2.94 10.24
CA HIS A 31 -1.48 -3.92 9.22
C HIS A 31 -1.77 -3.26 7.86
N ALA A 32 -1.87 -1.93 7.84
CA ALA A 32 -1.95 -1.12 6.64
C ALA A 32 -0.94 0.02 6.66
N ALA A 33 -0.52 0.47 5.48
CA ALA A 33 0.35 1.64 5.32
C ALA A 33 -0.04 2.41 4.06
N GLU A 34 -0.38 3.68 4.23
CA GLU A 34 -0.55 4.67 3.15
C GLU A 34 0.77 5.45 2.98
N PHE A 35 1.31 5.43 1.76
CA PHE A 35 2.59 6.07 1.46
C PHE A 35 2.72 6.48 0.00
N SER A 36 3.70 7.34 -0.29
CA SER A 36 4.13 7.64 -1.66
C SER A 36 5.57 7.22 -1.90
N LEU A 37 5.87 6.98 -3.17
CA LEU A 37 7.21 6.82 -3.70
C LEU A 37 7.57 8.06 -4.50
N THR A 38 8.80 8.54 -4.34
CA THR A 38 9.37 9.67 -5.10
C THR A 38 10.76 9.36 -5.65
N GLU A 39 11.19 10.12 -6.64
CA GLU A 39 12.54 10.05 -7.23
C GLU A 39 13.59 10.74 -6.35
N ASP A 40 13.18 11.72 -5.55
CA ASP A 40 14.02 12.51 -4.65
C ASP A 40 13.60 12.33 -3.19
N GLU A 41 14.53 12.66 -2.28
CA GLU A 41 14.31 12.53 -0.83
C GLU A 41 13.37 13.59 -0.25
N ALA A 42 13.24 14.75 -0.90
CA ALA A 42 12.38 15.85 -0.43
C ALA A 42 10.90 15.60 -0.74
N GLY A 43 10.59 14.69 -1.66
CA GLY A 43 9.24 14.32 -2.05
C GLY A 43 8.66 15.19 -3.16
N GLU A 44 9.50 15.94 -3.90
CA GLU A 44 9.04 16.89 -4.93
C GLU A 44 8.73 16.21 -6.27
N ALA A 45 9.42 15.14 -6.60
CA ALA A 45 9.27 14.35 -7.82
C ALA A 45 8.50 13.06 -7.53
N SER A 46 7.16 13.18 -7.49
CA SER A 46 6.24 12.05 -7.30
C SER A 46 6.46 10.94 -8.34
N PHE A 47 6.47 9.70 -7.87
CA PHE A 47 6.55 8.50 -8.70
C PHE A 47 5.23 7.71 -8.68
N PHE A 48 4.74 7.30 -7.51
CA PHE A 48 3.48 6.56 -7.36
C PHE A 48 2.98 6.58 -5.91
N TYR A 49 1.68 6.44 -5.68
CA TYR A 49 1.08 6.36 -4.35
C TYR A 49 0.48 4.99 -4.07
N PHE A 50 0.54 4.52 -2.83
CA PHE A 50 0.08 3.21 -2.45
C PHE A 50 -0.62 3.19 -1.10
N ASP A 51 -1.64 2.35 -1.01
CA ASP A 51 -2.02 1.70 0.24
C ASP A 51 -1.65 0.22 0.17
N PHE A 52 -0.87 -0.23 1.15
CA PHE A 52 -0.60 -1.64 1.35
C PHE A 52 -1.42 -2.15 2.52
N TYR A 53 -2.07 -3.30 2.34
CA TYR A 53 -2.80 -4.03 3.37
C TYR A 53 -2.24 -5.44 3.48
N ASN A 54 -1.91 -5.88 4.69
CA ASN A 54 -1.43 -7.24 4.95
C ASN A 54 -2.62 -8.21 5.18
N LEU A 55 -2.35 -9.49 5.44
CA LEU A 55 -3.39 -10.52 5.62
C LEU A 55 -4.34 -10.23 6.81
N PRO A 56 -3.84 -9.92 8.03
CA PRO A 56 -4.69 -9.48 9.13
C PRO A 56 -5.62 -8.31 8.77
N ALA A 57 -5.09 -7.28 8.07
CA ALA A 57 -5.89 -6.16 7.59
C ALA A 57 -6.97 -6.60 6.61
N LEU A 58 -6.61 -7.39 5.59
CA LEU A 58 -7.57 -7.93 4.62
C LEU A 58 -8.70 -8.72 5.30
N HIS A 59 -8.36 -9.57 6.27
CA HIS A 59 -9.35 -10.32 7.04
C HIS A 59 -10.28 -9.40 7.83
N GLN A 60 -9.76 -8.31 8.41
CA GLN A 60 -10.58 -7.34 9.13
C GLN A 60 -11.50 -6.58 8.17
N THR A 61 -10.96 -6.07 7.06
CA THR A 61 -11.72 -5.40 5.99
C THR A 61 -12.90 -6.24 5.49
N ILE A 62 -12.68 -7.55 5.24
CA ILE A 62 -13.75 -8.46 4.82
C ILE A 62 -14.79 -8.67 5.93
N ARG A 63 -14.35 -8.84 7.19
CA ARG A 63 -15.27 -9.03 8.33
C ARG A 63 -16.18 -7.82 8.54
N ASP A 64 -15.64 -6.62 8.35
CA ASP A 64 -16.36 -5.37 8.58
C ASP A 64 -17.21 -4.96 7.36
N GLY A 65 -17.05 -5.64 6.22
CA GLY A 65 -17.72 -5.29 4.97
C GLY A 65 -17.21 -3.98 4.36
N GLU A 66 -15.96 -3.63 4.66
CA GLU A 66 -15.30 -2.42 4.19
C GLU A 66 -14.54 -2.65 2.87
N PHE A 67 -14.03 -1.58 2.26
CA PHE A 67 -13.29 -1.53 0.98
C PHE A 67 -14.14 -1.85 -0.27
N VAL A 68 -14.80 -3.01 -0.33
CA VAL A 68 -15.74 -3.36 -1.40
C VAL A 68 -17.07 -3.76 -0.77
N GLU A 69 -18.10 -2.93 -0.98
CA GLU A 69 -19.43 -3.14 -0.39
C GLU A 69 -20.02 -4.51 -0.81
N PRO A 70 -20.75 -5.23 0.08
CA PRO A 70 -21.27 -6.56 -0.22
C PRO A 70 -22.22 -6.67 -1.43
N ASP A 71 -22.87 -5.57 -1.81
CA ASP A 71 -23.76 -5.46 -2.96
C ASP A 71 -23.05 -4.97 -4.24
N SER A 72 -21.77 -4.61 -4.15
CA SER A 72 -20.95 -4.24 -5.31
C SER A 72 -20.78 -5.43 -6.28
N PRO A 73 -20.84 -5.19 -7.60
CA PRO A 73 -20.55 -6.24 -8.59
C PRO A 73 -19.11 -6.77 -8.49
N ASP A 74 -18.18 -6.01 -7.91
CA ASP A 74 -16.79 -6.42 -7.70
C ASP A 74 -16.60 -7.31 -6.46
N HIS A 75 -17.58 -7.38 -5.57
CA HIS A 75 -17.46 -8.10 -4.30
C HIS A 75 -17.13 -9.60 -4.46
N PRO A 76 -17.76 -10.37 -5.36
CA PRO A 76 -17.39 -11.77 -5.59
C PRO A 76 -15.93 -11.92 -6.06
N SER A 77 -15.47 -11.02 -6.94
CA SER A 77 -14.09 -11.03 -7.45
C SER A 77 -13.10 -10.70 -6.35
N PHE A 78 -13.41 -9.72 -5.49
CA PHE A 78 -12.60 -9.38 -4.33
C PHE A 78 -12.42 -10.58 -3.38
N LEU A 79 -13.50 -11.26 -3.03
CA LEU A 79 -13.45 -12.45 -2.16
C LEU A 79 -12.65 -13.60 -2.80
N GLU A 80 -12.77 -13.80 -4.11
CA GLU A 80 -11.95 -14.78 -4.83
C GLU A 80 -10.45 -14.45 -4.72
N GLN A 81 -10.05 -13.19 -4.95
CA GLN A 81 -8.65 -12.78 -4.81
C GLN A 81 -8.15 -12.94 -3.37
N ALA A 82 -8.97 -12.60 -2.38
CA ALA A 82 -8.64 -12.73 -0.97
C ALA A 82 -8.41 -14.20 -0.56
N GLU A 83 -9.28 -15.10 -1.01
CA GLU A 83 -9.15 -16.54 -0.71
C GLU A 83 -7.90 -17.13 -1.39
N ARG A 84 -7.61 -16.74 -2.64
CA ARG A 84 -6.39 -17.15 -3.35
C ARG A 84 -5.12 -16.64 -2.65
N LEU A 85 -5.15 -15.41 -2.13
CA LEU A 85 -4.05 -14.83 -1.36
C LEU A 85 -3.80 -15.64 -0.07
N LYS A 86 -4.87 -15.90 0.69
CA LYS A 86 -4.83 -16.67 1.94
C LYS A 86 -4.35 -18.11 1.73
N ASN A 87 -4.75 -18.76 0.64
CA ASN A 87 -4.36 -20.13 0.31
C ASN A 87 -2.94 -20.23 -0.29
N GLY A 88 -2.24 -19.11 -0.45
CA GLY A 88 -0.87 -19.08 -0.97
C GLY A 88 -0.77 -19.29 -2.48
N GLU A 89 -1.88 -19.15 -3.22
CA GLU A 89 -1.90 -19.24 -4.68
C GLU A 89 -1.28 -17.99 -5.34
N GLN A 90 -1.21 -16.89 -4.61
CA GLN A 90 -0.54 -15.65 -4.99
C GLN A 90 0.08 -14.98 -3.77
N ASP A 91 1.11 -14.16 -3.98
CA ASP A 91 1.79 -13.40 -2.92
C ASP A 91 1.14 -12.02 -2.69
N TRP A 92 0.37 -11.51 -3.65
CA TRP A 92 -0.30 -10.21 -3.59
C TRP A 92 -1.39 -10.13 -4.66
N PHE A 93 -2.28 -9.14 -4.55
CA PHE A 93 -3.20 -8.74 -5.62
C PHE A 93 -3.51 -7.24 -5.56
N VAL A 94 -4.01 -6.69 -6.67
CA VAL A 94 -4.40 -5.27 -6.76
C VAL A 94 -5.85 -5.13 -6.32
N GLY A 95 -6.10 -4.44 -5.21
CA GLY A 95 -7.45 -4.13 -4.75
C GLY A 95 -8.12 -3.05 -5.60
N ALA A 96 -7.37 -1.99 -5.94
CA ALA A 96 -7.87 -0.89 -6.75
C ALA A 96 -6.72 -0.15 -7.44
N LEU A 97 -7.02 0.49 -8.56
CA LEU A 97 -6.14 1.45 -9.24
C LEU A 97 -6.92 2.73 -9.45
N TYR A 98 -6.29 3.89 -9.23
CA TYR A 98 -6.95 5.18 -9.35
C TYR A 98 -6.27 6.00 -10.44
N TYR A 99 -7.10 6.48 -11.36
CA TYR A 99 -6.74 7.36 -12.46
C TYR A 99 -7.43 8.71 -12.26
N PRO A 100 -6.94 9.80 -12.86
CA PRO A 100 -7.52 11.14 -12.65
C PRO A 100 -9.01 11.24 -12.96
N HIS A 101 -9.53 10.45 -13.90
CA HIS A 101 -10.92 10.51 -14.37
C HIS A 101 -11.55 9.12 -14.55
N PHE A 102 -10.96 8.08 -13.97
CA PHE A 102 -11.37 6.70 -14.19
C PHE A 102 -11.01 5.81 -12.99
N SER A 103 -11.95 4.96 -12.59
CA SER A 103 -11.74 3.92 -11.59
C SER A 103 -12.14 2.59 -12.23
N PRO A 104 -11.18 1.73 -12.62
CA PRO A 104 -11.48 0.42 -13.18
C PRO A 104 -12.10 -0.53 -12.17
N GLU A 105 -12.86 -1.49 -12.70
CA GLU A 105 -13.35 -2.66 -11.96
C GLU A 105 -12.21 -3.59 -11.53
N MET A 106 -12.42 -4.36 -10.46
CA MET A 106 -11.44 -5.30 -9.88
C MET A 106 -10.85 -6.28 -10.91
N HIS A 107 -11.68 -6.74 -11.85
CA HIS A 107 -11.23 -7.66 -12.89
C HIS A 107 -10.18 -7.02 -13.80
N PHE A 108 -10.35 -5.75 -14.16
CA PHE A 108 -9.37 -5.00 -14.95
C PHE A 108 -8.05 -4.84 -14.19
N CYS A 109 -8.12 -4.49 -12.90
CA CYS A 109 -6.94 -4.33 -12.04
C CYS A 109 -6.06 -5.60 -11.98
N ASN A 110 -6.68 -6.78 -11.91
CA ASN A 110 -5.96 -8.05 -11.71
C ASN A 110 -5.71 -8.84 -13.00
N ALA A 111 -6.47 -8.62 -14.08
CA ALA A 111 -6.16 -9.16 -15.40
C ALA A 111 -4.74 -8.73 -15.86
N TYR A 112 -4.36 -7.53 -15.45
CA TYR A 112 -3.08 -6.95 -15.75
C TYR A 112 -1.87 -7.70 -15.18
N VAL A 113 -1.97 -8.14 -13.92
CA VAL A 113 -0.88 -8.81 -13.21
C VAL A 113 -0.37 -10.03 -13.99
N ARG A 114 -1.24 -10.66 -14.79
CA ARG A 114 -0.92 -11.80 -15.65
C ARG A 114 -0.26 -11.41 -16.98
N SER A 115 -0.41 -10.16 -17.42
CA SER A 115 0.13 -9.65 -18.69
C SER A 115 1.61 -9.24 -18.61
N GLY A 116 2.12 -8.96 -17.40
CA GLY A 116 3.51 -8.56 -17.17
C GLY A 116 3.87 -7.16 -17.65
N VAL A 117 2.89 -6.35 -18.04
CA VAL A 117 3.11 -4.96 -18.43
C VAL A 117 3.34 -4.13 -17.12
N PRO A 118 4.03 -2.97 -17.12
CA PRO A 118 4.22 -2.07 -15.96
C PRO A 118 3.03 -1.12 -15.67
N LEU A 119 2.55 -0.94 -14.43
CA LEU A 119 1.42 -0.05 -14.08
C LEU A 119 1.46 1.32 -14.77
N THR A 120 2.64 1.91 -14.94
CA THR A 120 2.84 3.19 -15.65
C THR A 120 2.51 3.16 -17.15
N GLN A 121 2.24 1.98 -17.71
CA GLN A 121 1.83 1.74 -19.10
C GLN A 121 0.38 1.27 -19.22
N LEU A 122 -0.33 1.06 -18.10
CA LEU A 122 -1.77 0.91 -18.08
C LEU A 122 -2.43 2.25 -18.32
N VAL A 123 -2.52 2.69 -19.58
CA VAL A 123 -3.18 3.95 -19.89
C VAL A 123 -4.69 3.72 -20.06
N SER A 124 -5.50 4.51 -19.35
CA SER A 124 -6.95 4.51 -19.53
C SER A 124 -7.54 5.90 -19.22
N PRO A 125 -8.06 6.65 -20.21
CA PRO A 125 -7.90 6.51 -21.66
C PRO A 125 -6.55 7.03 -22.21
N SER A 126 -5.85 7.92 -21.49
CA SER A 126 -4.58 8.52 -21.97
C SER A 126 -3.50 8.72 -20.89
N VAL A 127 -3.78 8.36 -19.64
CA VAL A 127 -2.87 8.55 -18.51
C VAL A 127 -2.77 7.27 -17.68
N PRO A 128 -1.61 6.99 -17.06
CA PRO A 128 -1.47 5.87 -16.14
C PRO A 128 -2.20 6.12 -14.81
N PRO A 129 -2.43 5.07 -14.00
CA PRO A 129 -2.85 5.25 -12.62
C PRO A 129 -1.75 6.00 -11.85
N TYR A 130 -2.16 6.78 -10.86
CA TYR A 130 -1.24 7.48 -9.96
C TYR A 130 -1.24 6.89 -8.55
N TYR A 131 -2.25 6.10 -8.21
CA TYR A 131 -2.43 5.50 -6.89
C TYR A 131 -2.96 4.07 -7.03
N GLY A 132 -2.55 3.17 -6.13
CA GLY A 132 -3.01 1.79 -6.12
C GLY A 132 -3.13 1.21 -4.72
N VAL A 133 -4.11 0.33 -4.54
CA VAL A 133 -4.30 -0.43 -3.30
C VAL A 133 -3.81 -1.85 -3.55
N ILE A 134 -2.89 -2.34 -2.72
CA ILE A 134 -2.29 -3.66 -2.85
C ILE A 134 -2.53 -4.46 -1.57
N PHE A 135 -3.06 -5.68 -1.73
CA PHE A 135 -3.17 -6.65 -0.66
C PHE A 135 -2.00 -7.63 -0.74
N LEU A 136 -1.35 -7.89 0.40
CA LEU A 136 -0.12 -8.66 0.50
C LEU A 136 -0.35 -9.95 1.28
N ARG A 137 0.29 -11.05 0.87
CA ARG A 137 0.38 -12.29 1.65
C ARG A 137 1.44 -12.14 2.75
N GLU A 138 1.22 -11.17 3.62
CA GLU A 138 2.08 -10.83 4.74
C GLU A 138 1.29 -10.95 6.05
N GLU A 139 1.77 -11.77 6.98
CA GLU A 139 1.15 -11.95 8.28
C GLU A 139 1.72 -10.95 9.31
N ASN A 140 2.98 -10.57 9.13
CA ASN A 140 3.65 -9.66 10.04
C ASN A 140 3.10 -8.24 9.88
N PRO A 141 3.11 -7.43 10.96
CA PRO A 141 2.88 -6.01 10.85
C PRO A 141 3.81 -5.37 9.81
N LEU A 142 3.32 -4.40 9.04
CA LEU A 142 4.07 -3.72 7.98
C LEU A 142 5.11 -2.75 8.56
N THR A 143 6.14 -3.26 9.26
CA THR A 143 7.22 -2.45 9.82
C THR A 143 7.95 -1.71 8.69
N PRO A 144 8.73 -0.66 8.98
CA PRO A 144 9.60 -0.02 8.00
C PRO A 144 10.38 -1.00 7.11
N GLU A 145 10.92 -2.07 7.70
CA GLU A 145 11.70 -3.10 7.01
C GLU A 145 10.81 -4.01 6.15
N VAL A 146 9.65 -4.42 6.66
CA VAL A 146 8.69 -5.25 5.91
C VAL A 146 8.11 -4.46 4.73
N LEU A 147 7.73 -3.21 4.96
CA LEU A 147 7.19 -2.32 3.94
C LEU A 147 8.17 -2.06 2.81
N THR A 148 9.42 -1.71 3.15
CA THR A 148 10.48 -1.49 2.15
C THR A 148 10.78 -2.78 1.38
N HIS A 149 10.82 -3.93 2.05
CA HIS A 149 11.00 -5.23 1.39
C HIS A 149 9.89 -5.53 0.37
N TRP A 150 8.62 -5.30 0.71
CA TRP A 150 7.51 -5.51 -0.22
C TRP A 150 7.56 -4.54 -1.39
N VAL A 151 7.86 -3.26 -1.16
CA VAL A 151 8.02 -2.28 -2.24
C VAL A 151 9.14 -2.69 -3.21
N GLU A 152 10.29 -3.11 -2.71
CA GLU A 152 11.38 -3.58 -3.56
C GLU A 152 11.03 -4.87 -4.31
N THR A 153 10.33 -5.80 -3.65
CA THR A 153 9.87 -7.05 -4.26
C THR A 153 8.88 -6.78 -5.40
N LEU A 154 7.96 -5.84 -5.17
CA LEU A 154 6.92 -5.46 -6.13
C LEU A 154 7.41 -4.50 -7.22
N SER A 155 8.61 -3.90 -7.08
CA SER A 155 9.15 -2.96 -8.05
C SER A 155 9.15 -3.51 -9.48
N ARG A 156 9.66 -4.72 -9.69
CA ARG A 156 9.71 -5.36 -11.01
C ARG A 156 8.33 -5.72 -11.56
N PRO A 157 7.46 -6.48 -10.85
CA PRO A 157 6.16 -6.83 -11.41
C PRO A 157 5.23 -5.62 -11.60
N LEU A 158 5.33 -4.58 -10.75
CA LEU A 158 4.49 -3.40 -10.88
C LEU A 158 5.04 -2.36 -11.87
N PHE A 159 6.37 -2.23 -12.01
CA PHE A 159 6.95 -1.13 -12.80
C PHE A 159 7.90 -1.60 -13.91
N GLY A 160 8.01 -2.91 -14.14
CA GLY A 160 8.88 -3.50 -15.17
C GLY A 160 10.37 -3.34 -14.90
N GLN A 161 10.74 -2.69 -13.79
CA GLN A 161 12.12 -2.40 -13.42
C GLN A 161 12.33 -2.63 -11.93
N GLN A 162 13.51 -3.11 -11.57
CA GLN A 162 13.85 -3.29 -10.17
C GLN A 162 14.51 -2.02 -9.63
N PHE A 163 14.02 -1.52 -8.50
CA PHE A 163 14.61 -0.40 -7.78
C PHE A 163 14.86 -0.78 -6.32
N SER A 164 15.75 -0.04 -5.65
CA SER A 164 15.87 -0.08 -4.19
C SER A 164 15.01 0.99 -3.56
N CYS A 165 14.58 0.78 -2.33
CA CYS A 165 13.71 1.68 -1.59
C CYS A 165 14.34 2.06 -0.25
N THR A 166 14.19 3.31 0.16
CA THR A 166 14.49 3.74 1.52
C THR A 166 13.37 4.63 2.02
N LEU A 167 13.13 4.65 3.32
CA LEU A 167 12.32 5.71 3.92
C LEU A 167 13.03 7.05 3.78
N ALA A 168 12.29 8.07 3.36
CA ALA A 168 12.78 9.44 3.30
C ALA A 168 12.93 10.04 4.69
N GLN A 169 11.94 9.79 5.55
CA GLN A 169 11.89 10.31 6.91
C GLN A 169 11.33 9.24 7.83
N VAL A 170 11.97 9.10 9.00
CA VAL A 170 11.49 8.26 10.09
C VAL A 170 11.47 9.15 11.33
N PRO A 171 10.29 9.50 11.87
CA PRO A 171 10.24 10.30 13.08
C PRO A 171 10.86 9.53 14.24
N SER A 172 11.40 10.26 15.21
CA SER A 172 11.80 9.68 16.48
C SER A 172 10.56 9.24 17.27
N ARG A 173 10.77 8.30 18.21
CA ARG A 173 9.72 7.90 19.15
C ARG A 173 9.18 9.09 19.95
N GLN A 174 10.03 10.07 20.27
CA GLN A 174 9.62 11.26 21.00
C GLN A 174 8.66 12.12 20.17
N GLU A 175 9.02 12.43 18.92
CA GLU A 175 8.16 13.19 18.01
C GLU A 175 6.80 12.50 17.80
N ALA A 176 6.82 11.17 17.59
CA ALA A 176 5.59 10.40 17.45
C ALA A 176 4.72 10.45 18.72
N MET A 177 5.32 10.44 19.91
CA MET A 177 4.60 10.54 21.18
C MET A 177 4.02 11.95 21.40
N GLU A 178 4.81 12.98 21.13
CA GLU A 178 4.37 14.38 21.25
C GLU A 178 3.18 14.66 20.31
N GLN A 179 3.27 14.18 19.08
CA GLN A 179 2.19 14.32 18.11
C GLN A 179 0.96 13.50 18.49
N PHE A 180 1.14 12.28 19.01
CA PHE A 180 0.04 11.47 19.54
C PHE A 180 -0.69 12.18 20.69
N GLU A 181 0.04 12.68 21.69
CA GLU A 181 -0.55 13.39 22.82
C GLU A 181 -1.31 14.65 22.39
N LYS A 182 -0.77 15.38 21.40
CA LYS A 182 -1.41 16.57 20.85
C LYS A 182 -2.76 16.21 20.21
N GLU A 183 -2.80 15.20 19.35
CA GLU A 183 -4.02 14.75 18.67
C GLU A 183 -5.07 14.23 19.68
N MET A 184 -4.64 13.43 20.67
CA MET A 184 -5.53 12.92 21.72
C MET A 184 -6.11 14.01 22.63
N ARG A 185 -5.48 15.19 22.72
CA ARG A 185 -6.04 16.35 23.43
C ARG A 185 -7.09 17.08 22.59
N LEU A 186 -6.96 17.08 21.26
CA LEU A 186 -7.92 17.73 20.36
C LEU A 186 -9.21 16.94 20.22
N MET A 187 -9.16 15.62 20.43
CA MET A 187 -10.33 14.72 20.39
C MET A 187 -11.12 14.67 21.71
N ARG A 188 -10.71 15.40 22.75
CA ARG A 188 -11.40 15.49 24.06
C ARG A 188 -12.21 16.77 24.18
#